data_AF-C5D0I5-F1
#
_entry.id   AF-C5D0I5-F1
#
_cell.length_a   1.000
_cell.length_b   1.000
_cell.length_c   1.000
_cell.angle_alpha   90.00
_cell.angle_beta   90.00
_cell.angle_gamma   90.00
#
_symmetry.space_group_name_H-M   'P 1'
#
loop_
_entity.id
_entity.type
_entity.pdbx_description
1 polymer ?
#
loop_
_entity_poly.entity_id
_entity_poly.type
_entity_poly.pdbx_seq_one_letter_code
_entity_poly.pdbx_strand_id
1 'polypeptide(L)'
;MAGREEEGAALARVQYARNFASNLESIEAFWLDNDFAQGYERLLDALTDVVVPNLQRHPRMGRRFLNRAVESVEAKRLLERIGLQLSALGPNAEVREYVMDEYLVLYLVSDGDPGDAGIVQLLAIKHHRQLGFDWPTR
;
A
#
# COMPACT_ATOMS: atom_id res chain seq x y z
N MET A 1 20.55 26.01 12.00
CA MET A 1 19.47 26.11 12.99
C MET A 1 18.13 25.78 12.33
N ALA A 2 17.90 24.52 11.95
CA ALA A 2 16.66 24.09 11.27
C ALA A 2 16.43 22.60 11.51
N GLY A 3 16.27 22.19 12.77
CA GLY A 3 16.14 20.77 13.12
C GLY A 3 15.39 20.55 14.43
N ARG A 4 14.38 21.38 14.73
CA ARG A 4 13.71 21.36 16.05
C ARG A 4 12.18 21.53 16.00
N GLU A 5 11.53 21.06 14.94
CA GLU A 5 10.04 21.14 14.86
C GLU A 5 9.35 19.84 14.40
N GLU A 6 10.03 18.68 14.35
CA GLU A 6 9.33 17.37 14.15
C GLU A 6 9.22 16.51 15.42
N GLU A 7 9.59 17.04 16.59
CA GLU A 7 9.31 16.38 17.87
C GLU A 7 7.87 16.69 18.31
N GLY A 8 6.92 15.85 17.89
CA GLY A 8 5.58 15.83 18.48
C GLY A 8 4.39 15.60 17.54
N ALA A 9 4.60 15.33 16.25
CA ALA A 9 3.49 14.89 15.40
C ALA A 9 3.06 13.47 15.83
N ALA A 10 1.79 13.28 16.17
CA ALA A 10 1.25 11.96 16.47
C ALA A 10 1.51 11.01 15.28
N LEU A 11 2.23 9.91 15.53
CA LEU A 11 2.48 8.90 14.51
C LEU A 11 1.16 8.30 14.06
N ALA A 12 0.98 8.17 12.74
CA ALA A 12 -0.21 7.52 12.21
C ALA A 12 -0.25 6.04 12.64
N ARG A 13 -1.45 5.52 12.89
CA ARG A 13 -1.64 4.11 13.18
C ARG A 13 -1.73 3.32 11.88
N VAL A 14 -0.80 2.39 11.69
CA VAL A 14 -0.82 1.46 10.54
C VAL A 14 -1.65 0.23 10.88
N GLN A 15 -2.53 -0.16 9.95
CA GLN A 15 -3.42 -1.31 10.04
C GLN A 15 -3.34 -2.13 8.74
N TYR A 16 -3.66 -3.41 8.81
CA TYR A 16 -3.63 -4.32 7.66
C TYR A 16 -5.05 -4.77 7.33
N ALA A 17 -5.46 -4.61 6.07
CA ALA A 17 -6.70 -5.20 5.58
C ALA A 17 -6.54 -6.70 5.38
N ARG A 18 -7.65 -7.44 5.45
CA ARG A 18 -7.66 -8.89 5.20
C ARG A 18 -7.03 -9.25 3.85
N ASN A 19 -7.33 -8.48 2.81
CA ASN A 19 -6.79 -8.70 1.47
C ASN A 19 -5.25 -8.55 1.44
N PHE A 20 -4.68 -7.65 2.23
CA PHE A 20 -3.24 -7.49 2.33
C PHE A 20 -2.56 -8.76 2.86
N ALA A 21 -3.12 -9.36 3.92
CA ALA A 21 -2.63 -10.62 4.47
C ALA A 21 -2.71 -11.77 3.43
N SER A 22 -3.83 -11.91 2.73
CA SER A 22 -3.97 -12.91 1.67
C SER A 22 -3.00 -12.69 0.49
N ASN A 23 -2.62 -11.44 0.21
CA ASN A 23 -1.60 -11.16 -0.79
C ASN A 23 -0.20 -11.59 -0.33
N LEU A 24 0.13 -11.44 0.96
CA LEU A 24 1.39 -11.94 1.51
C LEU A 24 1.48 -13.47 1.39
N GLU A 25 0.43 -14.20 1.74
CA GLU A 25 0.35 -15.66 1.56
C GLU A 25 0.59 -16.07 0.10
N SER A 26 0.03 -15.32 -0.85
CA SER A 26 0.24 -15.58 -2.29
C SER A 26 1.66 -15.29 -2.76
N ILE A 27 2.33 -14.30 -2.16
CA ILE A 27 3.74 -13.98 -2.44
C ILE A 27 4.67 -15.03 -1.83
N GLU A 28 4.37 -15.50 -0.62
CA GLU A 28 5.09 -16.59 0.02
C GLU A 28 5.05 -17.86 -0.83
N ALA A 29 3.85 -18.27 -1.28
CA ALA A 29 3.68 -19.39 -2.19
C ALA A 29 4.50 -19.23 -3.47
N PHE A 30 4.45 -18.05 -4.11
CA PHE A 30 5.24 -17.77 -5.30
C PHE A 30 6.75 -17.96 -5.07
N TRP A 31 7.27 -17.49 -3.94
CA TRP A 31 8.70 -17.64 -3.64
C TRP A 31 9.09 -19.07 -3.32
N LEU A 32 8.22 -19.83 -2.65
CA LEU A 32 8.43 -21.26 -2.40
C LEU A 32 8.47 -22.05 -3.70
N ASP A 33 7.56 -21.79 -4.63
CA ASP A 33 7.51 -22.45 -5.94
C ASP A 33 8.73 -22.15 -6.84
N ASN A 34 9.46 -21.07 -6.55
CA ASN A 34 10.66 -20.65 -7.28
C ASN A 34 11.98 -20.95 -6.52
N ASP A 35 11.94 -21.85 -5.52
CA ASP A 35 13.10 -22.25 -4.71
C ASP A 35 13.82 -21.07 -4.03
N PHE A 36 13.10 -19.99 -3.70
CA PHE A 36 13.66 -18.78 -3.12
C PHE A 36 12.91 -18.32 -1.86
N ALA A 37 12.79 -19.20 -0.86
CA ALA A 37 12.09 -18.94 0.40
C ALA A 37 12.57 -17.66 1.13
N GLN A 38 13.86 -17.31 1.00
CA GLN A 38 14.44 -16.09 1.60
C GLN A 38 13.81 -14.79 1.06
N GLY A 39 13.18 -14.83 -0.12
CA GLY A 39 12.48 -13.69 -0.69
C GLY A 39 11.31 -13.22 0.16
N TYR A 40 10.62 -14.14 0.84
CA TYR A 40 9.50 -13.78 1.71
C TYR A 40 9.98 -13.14 3.02
N GLU A 41 11.00 -13.69 3.66
CA GLU A 41 11.57 -13.10 4.89
C GLU A 41 12.10 -11.67 4.63
N ARG A 42 12.81 -11.48 3.52
CA ARG A 42 13.26 -10.14 3.10
C ARG A 42 12.11 -9.15 2.90
N LEU A 43 10.96 -9.61 2.41
CA LEU A 43 9.78 -8.77 2.29
C LEU A 43 9.24 -8.37 3.66
N LEU A 44 9.16 -9.31 4.61
CA LEU A 44 8.69 -9.03 5.97
C LEU A 44 9.60 -8.03 6.69
N ASP A 45 10.92 -8.18 6.55
CA ASP A 45 11.90 -7.23 7.06
C ASP A 45 11.69 -5.85 6.45
N ALA A 46 11.57 -5.77 5.12
CA ALA A 46 11.34 -4.50 4.43
C ALA A 46 10.03 -3.81 4.86
N LEU A 47 8.96 -4.59 5.05
CA LEU A 47 7.68 -4.06 5.56
C LEU A 47 7.82 -3.50 6.97
N THR A 48 8.49 -4.25 7.86
CA THR A 48 8.57 -3.93 9.29
C THR A 48 9.58 -2.81 9.57
N ASP A 49 10.73 -2.83 8.90
CA ASP A 49 11.84 -1.92 9.20
C ASP A 49 11.81 -0.64 8.38
N VAL A 50 11.15 -0.67 7.21
CA VAL A 50 11.14 0.46 6.27
C VAL A 50 9.73 0.99 6.04
N VAL A 51 8.78 0.15 5.59
CA VAL A 51 7.47 0.64 5.15
C VAL A 51 6.65 1.18 6.30
N VAL A 52 6.44 0.37 7.33
CA VAL A 52 5.59 0.74 8.45
C VAL A 52 6.13 1.99 9.14
N PRO A 53 7.42 2.10 9.50
CA PRO A 53 7.95 3.29 10.13
C PRO A 53 7.86 4.54 9.25
N ASN A 54 8.04 4.41 7.94
CA ASN A 54 7.90 5.53 7.01
C ASN A 54 6.45 5.98 6.88
N LEU A 55 5.50 5.05 6.80
CA LEU A 55 4.07 5.38 6.71
C LEU A 55 3.52 5.94 8.01
N GLN A 56 4.06 5.55 9.17
CA GLN A 56 3.72 6.15 10.45
C GLN A 56 4.13 7.64 10.52
N ARG A 57 5.32 7.97 10.01
CA ARG A 57 5.86 9.34 10.03
C ARG A 57 5.37 10.22 8.88
N HIS A 58 5.23 9.63 7.70
CA HIS A 58 4.85 10.33 6.47
C HIS A 58 3.70 9.59 5.75
N PRO A 59 2.48 9.56 6.31
CA PRO A 59 1.33 8.84 5.75
C PRO A 59 1.00 9.23 4.30
N ARG A 60 1.34 10.46 3.92
CA ARG A 60 1.06 11.03 2.59
C ARG A 60 2.31 11.06 1.68
N MET A 61 3.32 10.21 1.93
CA MET A 61 4.53 10.13 1.08
C MET A 61 4.31 9.42 -0.27
N GLY A 62 3.35 8.50 -0.37
CA GLY A 62 3.09 7.73 -1.60
C GLY A 62 2.50 8.57 -2.75
N ARG A 63 2.31 7.95 -3.90
CA ARG A 63 1.63 8.59 -5.04
C ARG A 63 0.12 8.39 -4.92
N ARG A 64 -0.68 9.40 -5.25
CA ARG A 64 -2.15 9.25 -5.34
C ARG A 64 -2.51 8.26 -6.44
N PHE A 65 -3.29 7.22 -6.10
CA PHE A 65 -3.68 6.17 -7.04
C PHE A 65 -4.70 6.65 -8.08
N LEU A 66 -5.69 7.42 -7.63
CA LEU A 66 -6.84 7.84 -8.46
C LEU A 66 -6.52 8.94 -9.48
N ASN A 67 -5.31 9.52 -9.45
CA ASN A 67 -4.91 10.55 -10.42
C ASN A 67 -4.36 9.96 -11.73
N ARG A 68 -4.48 8.65 -11.94
CA ARG A 68 -4.01 8.00 -13.17
C ARG A 68 -5.01 8.21 -14.30
N ALA A 69 -4.55 8.77 -15.43
CA ALA A 69 -5.31 8.76 -16.66
C ALA A 69 -5.50 7.29 -17.09
N VAL A 70 -6.74 6.81 -17.00
CA VAL A 70 -7.12 5.47 -17.48
C VAL A 70 -7.93 5.63 -18.76
N GLU A 71 -7.53 4.91 -19.80
CA GLU A 71 -8.16 5.01 -21.12
C GLU A 71 -9.32 4.02 -21.28
N SER A 72 -9.29 2.90 -20.56
CA SER A 72 -10.39 1.91 -20.55
C SER A 72 -11.61 2.40 -19.77
N VAL A 73 -12.79 2.11 -20.33
CA VAL A 73 -14.09 2.43 -19.71
C VAL A 73 -14.30 1.62 -18.43
N GLU A 74 -13.86 0.37 -18.39
CA GLU A 74 -13.89 -0.50 -17.22
C GLU A 74 -13.03 0.07 -16.09
N ALA A 75 -11.83 0.54 -16.42
CA ALA A 75 -10.94 1.18 -15.46
C ALA A 75 -11.53 2.49 -14.92
N LYS A 76 -12.18 3.31 -15.77
CA LYS A 76 -12.89 4.53 -15.33
C LYS A 76 -14.00 4.21 -14.33
N ARG A 77 -14.87 3.25 -14.63
CA ARG A 77 -15.96 2.82 -13.73
C ARG A 77 -15.43 2.27 -12.40
N LEU A 78 -14.31 1.54 -12.45
CA LEU A 78 -13.65 1.04 -11.26
C LEU A 78 -13.14 2.20 -10.38
N LEU A 79 -12.49 3.21 -10.97
CA LEU A 79 -12.02 4.39 -10.24
C LEU A 79 -13.19 5.20 -9.65
N GLU A 80 -14.29 5.37 -10.39
CA GLU A 80 -15.50 6.04 -9.89
C GLU A 80 -16.07 5.32 -8.67
N ARG A 81 -16.19 3.99 -8.73
CA ARG A 81 -16.65 3.18 -7.60
C ARG A 81 -15.74 3.31 -6.38
N ILE A 82 -14.42 3.26 -6.60
CA ILE A 82 -13.44 3.45 -5.52
C ILE A 82 -13.58 4.86 -4.93
N GLY A 83 -13.71 5.90 -5.76
CA GLY A 83 -13.90 7.28 -5.31
C GLY A 83 -15.14 7.45 -4.43
N LEU A 84 -16.27 6.85 -4.82
CA LEU A 84 -17.50 6.85 -4.01
C LEU A 84 -17.30 6.15 -2.66
N GLN A 85 -16.66 4.98 -2.65
CA GLN A 85 -16.36 4.25 -1.41
C GLN A 85 -15.44 5.05 -0.48
N LEU A 86 -14.47 5.79 -1.03
CA LEU A 86 -13.58 6.65 -0.25
C LEU A 86 -14.29 7.86 0.34
N SER A 87 -15.19 8.48 -0.43
CA SER A 87 -15.96 9.63 0.06
C SER A 87 -16.80 9.28 1.30
N ALA A 88 -17.21 8.01 1.44
CA ALA A 88 -17.91 7.50 2.61
C ALA A 88 -17.00 7.31 3.85
N LEU A 89 -15.68 7.22 3.67
CA LEU A 89 -14.70 7.05 4.75
C LEU A 89 -14.22 8.40 5.32
N GLY A 90 -14.52 9.51 4.64
CA GLY A 90 -14.23 10.86 5.10
C GLY A 90 -13.70 11.76 3.97
N PRO A 91 -13.76 13.09 4.15
CA PRO A 91 -13.42 14.06 3.11
C PRO A 91 -11.95 14.01 2.68
N ASN A 92 -11.06 13.51 3.54
CA ASN A 92 -9.62 13.50 3.32
C ASN A 92 -9.05 12.08 3.08
N ALA A 93 -9.92 11.10 2.88
CA ALA A 93 -9.54 9.72 2.62
C ALA A 93 -8.95 9.58 1.21
N GLU A 94 -7.69 9.16 1.11
CA GLU A 94 -6.97 9.00 -0.15
C GLU A 94 -6.40 7.59 -0.30
N VAL A 95 -6.58 6.97 -1.47
CA VAL A 95 -5.84 5.75 -1.83
C VAL A 95 -4.55 6.13 -2.52
N ARG A 96 -3.46 5.53 -2.03
CA ARG A 96 -2.09 5.84 -2.40
C ARG A 96 -1.29 4.58 -2.67
N GLU A 97 -0.32 4.70 -3.56
CA GLU A 97 0.63 3.66 -3.92
C GLU A 97 2.00 4.01 -3.34
N TYR A 98 2.63 3.04 -2.69
CA TYR A 98 4.02 3.09 -2.30
C TYR A 98 4.78 2.01 -3.06
N VAL A 99 5.74 2.44 -3.87
CA VAL A 99 6.57 1.54 -4.69
C VAL A 99 7.89 1.34 -3.98
N MET A 100 8.20 0.08 -3.71
CA MET A 100 9.47 -0.42 -3.20
C MET A 100 10.21 -1.13 -4.34
N ASP A 101 11.40 -1.65 -4.03
CA ASP A 101 12.26 -2.40 -4.95
C ASP A 101 11.46 -3.35 -5.87
N GLU A 102 10.92 -4.44 -5.30
CA GLU A 102 10.16 -5.44 -6.05
C GLU A 102 8.65 -5.43 -5.74
N TYR A 103 8.17 -4.46 -4.95
CA TYR A 103 6.82 -4.50 -4.42
C TYR A 103 6.08 -3.19 -4.59
N LEU A 104 4.78 -3.28 -4.84
CA LEU A 104 3.87 -2.16 -4.77
C LEU A 104 2.89 -2.40 -3.64
N VAL A 105 2.81 -1.45 -2.70
CA VAL A 105 1.83 -1.43 -1.62
C VAL A 105 0.75 -0.41 -1.95
N LEU A 106 -0.49 -0.85 -2.00
CA LEU A 106 -1.67 0.00 -2.08
C LEU A 106 -2.20 0.21 -0.67
N TYR A 107 -2.37 1.46 -0.26
CA TYR A 107 -2.86 1.80 1.07
C TYR A 107 -3.83 2.97 1.04
N LEU A 108 -4.71 3.00 2.04
CA LEU A 108 -5.60 4.10 2.34
C LEU A 108 -4.95 4.96 3.43
N VAL A 109 -5.01 6.28 3.28
CA VAL A 109 -4.76 7.23 4.37
C VAL A 109 -6.03 8.00 4.65
N SER A 110 -6.37 8.15 5.92
CA SER A 110 -7.42 9.04 6.40
C SER A 110 -6.92 9.80 7.62
N ASP A 111 -7.33 11.06 7.73
CA ASP A 111 -7.04 11.83 8.93
C ASP A 111 -7.90 11.28 10.09
N GLY A 112 -7.35 11.30 11.30
CA GLY A 112 -8.12 11.01 12.51
C GLY A 112 -8.99 12.21 12.89
N ASP A 113 -9.85 12.02 13.90
CA ASP A 113 -10.54 13.15 14.52
C ASP A 113 -9.52 14.14 15.12
N PRO A 114 -9.87 15.43 15.29
CA PRO A 114 -8.96 16.40 15.89
C PRO A 114 -8.45 15.95 17.26
N GLY A 115 -7.15 15.64 17.35
CA GLY A 115 -6.51 15.10 18.56
C GLY A 115 -6.14 13.61 18.48
N ASP A 116 -6.62 12.89 17.47
CA ASP A 116 -6.28 11.49 17.21
C ASP A 116 -5.19 11.34 16.14
N ALA A 117 -4.50 10.20 16.21
CA ALA A 117 -3.55 9.80 15.18
C ALA A 117 -4.29 9.49 13.86
N GLY A 118 -3.73 9.95 12.73
CA GLY A 118 -4.18 9.53 11.41
C GLY A 118 -4.13 8.01 11.23
N ILE A 119 -4.94 7.48 10.33
CA ILE A 119 -4.99 6.04 10.04
C ILE A 119 -4.38 5.79 8.68
N VAL A 120 -3.49 4.79 8.63
CA VAL A 120 -2.99 4.20 7.39
C VAL A 120 -3.45 2.74 7.35
N GLN A 121 -4.21 2.36 6.34
CA GLN A 121 -4.65 0.98 6.16
C GLN A 121 -4.01 0.39 4.90
N LEU A 122 -3.15 -0.60 5.06
CA LEU A 122 -2.56 -1.34 3.94
C LEU A 122 -3.63 -2.26 3.34
N LEU A 123 -3.97 -2.03 2.06
CA LEU A 123 -5.09 -2.68 1.38
C LEU A 123 -4.64 -3.91 0.59
N ALA A 124 -3.53 -3.77 -0.14
CA ALA A 124 -3.00 -4.81 -1.00
C ALA A 124 -1.48 -4.64 -1.16
N ILE A 125 -0.79 -5.73 -1.44
CA ILE A 125 0.60 -5.73 -1.89
C ILE A 125 0.73 -6.62 -3.12
N LYS A 126 1.56 -6.21 -4.07
CA LYS A 126 1.87 -7.01 -5.25
C LYS A 126 3.36 -7.05 -5.51
N HIS A 127 3.83 -8.21 -5.95
CA HIS A 127 5.19 -8.40 -6.43
C HIS A 127 5.25 -8.16 -7.96
N HIS A 128 6.26 -7.45 -8.47
CA HIS A 128 6.34 -7.17 -9.92
C HIS A 128 6.50 -8.44 -10.77
N ARG A 129 7.15 -9.49 -10.26
CA ARG A 129 7.35 -10.75 -11.00
C ARG A 129 6.10 -11.62 -11.09
N GLN A 130 5.05 -11.34 -10.31
CA GLN A 130 3.73 -11.97 -10.47
C GLN A 130 2.99 -11.46 -11.72
N LEU A 131 3.54 -10.50 -12.46
CA LEU A 131 2.94 -9.95 -13.69
C LEU A 131 3.40 -10.66 -14.96
N GLY A 132 4.11 -11.79 -14.85
CA GLY A 132 4.40 -12.64 -16.00
C GLY A 132 3.11 -13.17 -16.63
N PHE A 133 3.01 -13.09 -17.94
CA PHE A 133 1.99 -13.85 -18.67
C PHE A 133 2.49 -15.29 -18.79
N ASP A 134 1.71 -16.25 -18.29
CA ASP A 134 1.97 -17.66 -18.58
C ASP A 134 1.63 -17.92 -20.04
N TRP A 135 2.66 -17.96 -20.89
CA TRP A 135 2.52 -18.42 -22.26
C TRP A 135 2.53 -19.95 -22.25
N PRO A 136 1.48 -20.65 -22.69
CA PRO A 136 1.59 -22.09 -22.90
C PRO A 136 2.61 -22.31 -24.03
N THR A 137 3.76 -22.89 -23.70
CA THR A 137 4.66 -23.43 -24.72
C THR A 137 3.94 -24.63 -25.33
N ARG A 138 3.58 -24.51 -26.60
CA ARG A 138 2.91 -25.55 -27.37
C ARG A 138 3.90 -26.53 -27.97
#